data_AF-A0A257HBT9-F1
#
_entry.id   AF-A0A257HBT9-F1
#
_cell.length_a   1.000
_cell.length_b   1.000
_cell.length_c   1.000
_cell.angle_alpha   90.00
_cell.angle_beta   90.00
_cell.angle_gamma   90.00
#
_symmetry.space_group_name_H-M   'P 1'
#
loop_
_entity.id
_entity.type
_entity.pdbx_description
1 polymer ?
#
loop_
_entity_poly.entity_id
_entity_poly.type
_entity_poly.pdbx_seq_one_letter_code
_entity_poly.pdbx_strand_id
1 'polypeptide(L)'
;MEPWQWPESEWRARVDAVRAGRSLKPKSWPGGATCAVALSFDSDHETNELRDGGKSVGRMSWGQYGNRVGVPRILDILKREDIRASFFVPAVAALLHPDEQRRVIADGHEIGLHGWIHEVNSTLPEEVERDLHFRAADTLEKITGVRAVGMRTPSWDFSPATLKIQRELGLLYDSSLMADNDPYELIDQGEATGIVELPVEWIRDDAPYFNMNRFQALRPYTPPPAVLDIFKREFDGAYDEGGLFLLTMHPHVTGYRSRLFILEELIQHAKARGNCWFATHAEIAAHCAKEAGLR
;
A
#
# COMPACT_ATOMS: atom_id res chain seq x y z
N MET A 1 17.23 -21.08 22.36
CA MET A 1 16.14 -20.87 23.32
C MET A 1 14.89 -20.76 22.49
N GLU A 2 13.93 -21.64 22.72
CA GLU A 2 12.65 -21.63 22.00
C GLU A 2 11.80 -20.44 22.47
N PRO A 3 10.84 -19.93 21.67
CA PRO A 3 10.06 -18.75 22.04
C PRO A 3 9.37 -18.83 23.41
N TRP A 4 8.90 -20.02 23.83
CA TRP A 4 8.27 -20.23 25.14
C TRP A 4 9.25 -20.25 26.33
N GLN A 5 10.55 -20.12 26.07
CA GLN A 5 11.60 -20.07 27.09
C GLN A 5 12.16 -18.65 27.29
N TRP A 6 11.75 -17.69 26.46
CA TRP A 6 12.23 -16.31 26.52
C TRP A 6 11.88 -15.63 27.85
N PRO A 7 12.81 -14.89 28.48
CA PRO A 7 12.48 -14.04 29.61
C PRO A 7 11.57 -12.88 29.18
N GLU A 8 10.89 -12.27 30.15
CA GLU A 8 10.00 -11.12 29.93
C GLU A 8 10.65 -9.98 29.15
N SER A 9 11.91 -9.68 29.45
CA SER A 9 12.67 -8.64 28.77
C SER A 9 12.83 -8.90 27.27
N GLU A 10 12.93 -10.15 26.83
CA GLU A 10 13.14 -10.49 25.43
C GLU A 10 11.86 -10.32 24.61
N TRP A 11 10.74 -10.89 25.05
CA TRP A 11 9.51 -10.74 24.28
C TRP A 11 8.95 -9.32 24.36
N ARG A 12 9.13 -8.59 25.47
CA ARG A 12 8.76 -7.16 25.54
C ARG A 12 9.56 -6.33 24.56
N ALA A 13 10.88 -6.48 24.52
CA ALA A 13 11.73 -5.73 23.58
C ALA A 13 11.34 -5.98 22.12
N ARG A 14 10.95 -7.21 21.77
CA ARG A 14 10.47 -7.54 20.42
C ARG A 14 9.12 -6.90 20.10
N VAL A 15 8.18 -6.93 21.03
CA VAL A 15 6.84 -6.35 20.87
C VAL A 15 6.89 -4.82 20.85
N ASP A 16 7.76 -4.22 21.67
CA ASP A 16 7.88 -2.77 21.81
C ASP A 16 8.79 -2.13 20.76
N ALA A 17 9.41 -2.93 19.87
CA ALA A 17 10.24 -2.44 18.78
C ALA A 17 9.47 -1.48 17.87
N VAL A 18 8.28 -1.90 17.40
CA VAL A 18 7.35 -1.06 16.63
C VAL A 18 5.93 -1.30 17.11
N ARG A 19 5.20 -0.24 17.45
CA ARG A 19 3.82 -0.33 17.95
C ARG A 19 2.91 0.75 17.39
N ALA A 20 1.61 0.46 17.45
CA ALA A 20 0.59 1.48 17.32
C ALA A 20 0.56 2.41 18.53
N GLY A 21 0.65 3.70 18.25
CA GLY A 21 0.50 4.79 19.21
C GLY A 21 -0.93 5.29 19.28
N ARG A 22 -1.07 6.61 19.40
CA ARG A 22 -2.38 7.26 19.43
C ARG A 22 -3.08 7.16 18.08
N SER A 23 -4.40 7.05 18.10
CA SER A 23 -5.20 7.24 16.89
C SER A 23 -5.02 8.66 16.35
N LEU A 24 -4.93 8.74 15.02
CA LEU A 24 -4.85 9.96 14.23
C LEU A 24 -6.11 10.15 13.37
N LYS A 25 -7.17 9.36 13.57
CA LYS A 25 -8.46 9.61 12.92
C LYS A 25 -8.95 11.03 13.28
N PRO A 26 -9.16 11.91 12.29
CA PRO A 26 -9.69 13.23 12.55
C PRO A 26 -11.16 13.15 12.97
N LYS A 27 -11.65 14.20 13.64
CA LYS A 27 -13.08 14.29 14.00
C LYS A 27 -14.00 14.39 12.78
N SER A 28 -13.47 14.88 11.67
CA SER A 28 -14.18 15.02 10.40
C SER A 28 -13.18 15.02 9.26
N TRP A 29 -13.56 14.41 8.14
CA TRP A 29 -12.79 14.46 6.91
C TRP A 29 -13.07 15.77 6.13
N PRO A 30 -12.15 16.19 5.25
CA PRO A 30 -12.34 17.37 4.38
C PRO A 30 -13.69 17.38 3.68
N GLY A 31 -14.27 18.58 3.54
CA GLY A 31 -15.59 18.77 2.93
C GLY A 31 -16.75 18.18 3.73
N GLY A 32 -16.53 17.83 5.01
CA GLY A 32 -17.54 17.17 5.84
C GLY A 32 -17.87 15.75 5.36
N ALA A 33 -16.91 15.09 4.71
CA ALA A 33 -17.06 13.70 4.30
C ALA A 33 -17.19 12.79 5.53
N THR A 34 -18.02 11.77 5.39
CA THR A 34 -18.23 10.76 6.42
C THR A 34 -17.05 9.79 6.43
N CYS A 35 -16.55 9.39 5.26
CA CYS A 35 -15.51 8.39 5.10
C CYS A 35 -14.39 8.89 4.19
N ALA A 36 -13.14 8.61 4.53
CA ALA A 36 -12.02 8.74 3.61
C ALA A 36 -11.86 7.43 2.81
N VAL A 37 -11.68 7.53 1.50
CA VAL A 37 -11.51 6.38 0.61
C VAL A 37 -10.14 6.45 -0.06
N ALA A 38 -9.25 5.54 0.33
CA ALA A 38 -7.89 5.41 -0.16
C ALA A 38 -7.76 4.17 -1.04
N LEU A 39 -7.89 4.35 -2.36
CA LEU A 39 -7.62 3.27 -3.32
C LEU A 39 -6.12 3.27 -3.66
N SER A 40 -5.50 2.10 -3.59
CA SER A 40 -4.09 1.92 -3.94
C SER A 40 -3.83 0.77 -4.89
N PHE A 41 -2.73 0.90 -5.63
CA PHE A 41 -2.27 -0.06 -6.61
C PHE A 41 -0.78 -0.39 -6.40
N ASP A 42 -0.50 -1.60 -5.93
CA ASP A 42 0.86 -2.11 -5.79
C ASP A 42 1.34 -2.60 -7.17
N SER A 43 2.18 -1.78 -7.80
CA SER A 43 2.59 -1.90 -9.21
C SER A 43 3.88 -2.71 -9.34
N ASP A 44 3.85 -3.94 -8.81
CA ASP A 44 5.03 -4.81 -8.75
C ASP A 44 5.52 -5.23 -10.14
N HIS A 45 4.57 -5.46 -11.05
CA HIS A 45 4.84 -5.94 -12.40
C HIS A 45 5.79 -7.16 -12.38
N GLU A 46 6.96 -7.06 -13.03
CA GLU A 46 7.94 -8.13 -13.09
C GLU A 46 8.71 -8.37 -11.78
N THR A 47 8.74 -7.42 -10.85
CA THR A 47 9.59 -7.51 -9.65
C THR A 47 9.17 -8.65 -8.72
N ASN A 48 7.89 -9.04 -8.74
CA ASN A 48 7.39 -10.18 -7.99
C ASN A 48 8.08 -11.50 -8.38
N GLU A 49 8.53 -11.66 -9.64
CA GLU A 49 9.37 -12.79 -10.08
C GLU A 49 10.87 -12.48 -10.06
N LEU A 50 11.27 -11.22 -10.28
CA LEU A 50 12.70 -10.85 -10.24
C LEU A 50 13.30 -10.99 -8.84
N ARG A 51 12.55 -10.68 -7.78
CA ARG A 51 12.98 -10.88 -6.40
C ARG A 51 13.36 -12.34 -6.10
N ASP A 52 12.74 -13.29 -6.79
CA ASP A 52 12.96 -14.73 -6.65
C ASP A 52 13.96 -15.29 -7.68
N GLY A 53 14.69 -14.41 -8.37
CA GLY A 53 15.75 -14.76 -9.32
C GLY A 53 15.34 -14.84 -10.78
N GLY A 54 14.11 -14.46 -11.15
CA GLY A 54 13.76 -14.15 -12.55
C GLY A 54 13.75 -15.35 -13.51
N LYS A 55 13.49 -16.57 -13.03
CA LYS A 55 13.63 -17.79 -13.84
C LYS A 55 12.37 -18.15 -14.62
N SER A 56 11.20 -17.62 -14.21
CA SER A 56 9.92 -17.91 -14.84
C SER A 56 9.54 -16.85 -15.87
N VAL A 57 9.80 -17.15 -17.14
CA VAL A 57 9.34 -16.31 -18.28
C VAL A 57 7.83 -16.08 -18.23
N GLY A 58 7.05 -17.09 -17.81
CA GLY A 58 5.61 -16.97 -17.66
C GLY A 58 5.19 -15.96 -16.58
N ARG A 59 5.88 -15.92 -15.43
CA ARG A 59 5.58 -14.94 -14.37
C ARG A 59 6.09 -13.54 -14.72
N MET A 60 7.24 -13.42 -15.37
CA MET A 60 7.68 -12.12 -15.91
C MET A 60 6.70 -11.58 -16.96
N SER A 61 6.20 -12.42 -17.87
CA SER A 61 5.15 -12.02 -18.82
C SER A 61 3.83 -11.65 -18.14
N TRP A 62 3.53 -12.22 -16.98
CA TRP A 62 2.37 -11.83 -16.18
C TRP A 62 2.57 -10.44 -15.58
N GLY A 63 3.77 -10.11 -15.10
CA GLY A 63 4.14 -8.75 -14.71
C GLY A 63 3.91 -7.72 -15.81
N GLN A 64 4.32 -8.04 -17.06
CA GLN A 64 4.07 -7.18 -18.22
C GLN A 64 2.59 -6.90 -18.48
N TYR A 65 1.66 -7.78 -18.06
CA TYR A 65 0.23 -7.51 -18.16
C TYR A 65 -0.16 -6.29 -17.32
N GLY A 66 0.41 -6.17 -16.12
CA GLY A 66 0.18 -5.06 -15.20
C GLY A 66 0.43 -3.74 -15.89
N ASN A 67 1.62 -3.55 -16.46
CA ASN A 67 1.96 -2.33 -17.19
C ASN A 67 1.16 -2.16 -18.50
N ARG A 68 1.15 -3.20 -19.36
CA ARG A 68 0.63 -3.08 -20.72
C ARG A 68 -0.88 -2.91 -20.79
N VAL A 69 -1.61 -3.50 -19.84
CA VAL A 69 -3.08 -3.61 -19.88
C VAL A 69 -3.72 -3.18 -18.58
N GLY A 70 -3.18 -3.58 -17.44
CA GLY A 70 -3.74 -3.31 -16.12
C GLY A 70 -3.80 -1.82 -15.79
N VAL A 71 -2.64 -1.16 -15.73
CA VAL A 71 -2.53 0.26 -15.38
C VAL A 71 -3.34 1.16 -16.32
N PRO A 72 -3.24 1.03 -17.67
CA PRO A 72 -4.08 1.84 -18.56
C PRO A 72 -5.58 1.75 -18.27
N ARG A 73 -6.10 0.55 -17.99
CA ARG A 73 -7.52 0.34 -17.67
C ARG A 73 -7.93 0.92 -16.32
N ILE A 74 -7.05 0.78 -15.33
CA ILE A 74 -7.25 1.35 -14.00
C ILE A 74 -7.32 2.88 -14.12
N LEU A 75 -6.34 3.50 -14.76
CA LEU A 75 -6.31 4.96 -14.98
C LEU A 75 -7.55 5.45 -15.74
N ASP A 76 -8.02 4.71 -16.75
CA ASP A 76 -9.25 5.06 -17.48
C ASP A 76 -10.51 5.02 -16.60
N ILE A 77 -10.59 4.11 -15.62
CA ILE A 77 -11.68 4.07 -14.63
C ILE A 77 -11.54 5.24 -13.66
N LEU A 78 -10.37 5.43 -13.06
CA LEU A 78 -10.13 6.52 -12.10
C LEU A 78 -10.43 7.89 -12.71
N LYS A 79 -10.04 8.11 -13.97
CA LYS A 79 -10.34 9.33 -14.73
C LYS A 79 -11.84 9.50 -15.01
N ARG A 80 -12.54 8.43 -15.43
CA ARG A 80 -14.00 8.50 -15.67
C ARG A 80 -14.76 8.79 -14.39
N GLU A 81 -14.28 8.27 -13.29
CA GLU A 81 -14.85 8.47 -11.96
C GLU A 81 -14.33 9.76 -11.29
N ASP A 82 -13.42 10.51 -11.91
CA ASP A 82 -12.84 11.75 -11.35
C ASP A 82 -12.27 11.57 -9.92
N ILE A 83 -11.51 10.49 -9.71
CA ILE A 83 -10.86 10.20 -8.43
C ILE A 83 -9.36 9.99 -8.59
N ARG A 84 -8.61 10.31 -7.53
CA ARG A 84 -7.18 10.05 -7.42
C ARG A 84 -6.91 8.85 -6.51
N ALA A 85 -5.71 8.28 -6.64
CA ALA A 85 -5.30 7.03 -6.02
C ALA A 85 -3.77 7.04 -5.83
N SER A 86 -3.26 6.10 -5.06
CA SER A 86 -1.83 5.94 -4.81
C SER A 86 -1.28 4.68 -5.47
N PHE A 87 -0.11 4.79 -6.10
CA PHE A 87 0.59 3.67 -6.71
C PHE A 87 1.86 3.42 -5.91
N PHE A 88 2.00 2.25 -5.29
CA PHE A 88 3.23 1.85 -4.63
C PHE A 88 4.10 1.11 -5.64
N VAL A 89 5.27 1.64 -5.94
CA VAL A 89 6.06 1.23 -7.10
C VAL A 89 7.48 0.82 -6.68
N PRO A 90 7.89 -0.44 -6.94
CA PRO A 90 9.29 -0.83 -6.79
C PRO A 90 10.15 -0.06 -7.80
N ALA A 91 11.30 0.46 -7.38
CA ALA A 91 12.12 1.31 -8.24
C ALA A 91 12.60 0.60 -9.53
N VAL A 92 12.82 -0.71 -9.51
CA VAL A 92 13.13 -1.51 -10.70
C VAL A 92 11.94 -1.57 -11.66
N ALA A 93 10.70 -1.68 -11.16
CA ALA A 93 9.51 -1.61 -12.00
C ALA A 93 9.39 -0.23 -12.70
N ALA A 94 9.68 0.84 -11.95
CA ALA A 94 9.73 2.19 -12.51
C ALA A 94 10.82 2.37 -13.56
N LEU A 95 11.99 1.74 -13.39
CA LEU A 95 13.07 1.76 -14.38
C LEU A 95 12.73 0.99 -15.66
N LEU A 96 11.97 -0.10 -15.54
CA LEU A 96 11.47 -0.85 -16.70
C LEU A 96 10.39 -0.08 -17.46
N HIS A 97 9.53 0.63 -16.72
CA HIS A 97 8.33 1.29 -17.26
C HIS A 97 8.26 2.78 -16.87
N PRO A 98 9.25 3.63 -17.25
CA PRO A 98 9.32 5.01 -16.79
C PRO A 98 8.19 5.89 -17.33
N ASP A 99 7.68 5.59 -18.53
CA ASP A 99 6.57 6.34 -19.14
C ASP A 99 5.24 6.11 -18.42
N GLU A 100 5.04 4.91 -17.84
CA GLU A 100 3.90 4.66 -16.96
C GLU A 100 3.96 5.57 -15.73
N GLN A 101 5.13 5.66 -15.08
CA GLN A 101 5.27 6.42 -13.85
C GLN A 101 5.04 7.92 -14.09
N ARG A 102 5.56 8.44 -15.20
CA ARG A 102 5.30 9.83 -15.62
C ARG A 102 3.83 10.06 -15.91
N ARG A 103 3.13 9.10 -16.53
CA ARG A 103 1.70 9.20 -16.79
C ARG A 103 0.89 9.19 -15.49
N VAL A 104 1.20 8.29 -14.56
CA VAL A 104 0.52 8.21 -13.25
C VAL A 104 0.59 9.56 -12.53
N ILE A 105 1.77 10.18 -12.45
CA ILE A 105 1.94 11.51 -11.86
C ILE A 105 1.23 12.60 -12.67
N ALA A 106 1.34 12.58 -14.00
CA ALA A 106 0.69 13.58 -14.87
C ALA A 106 -0.85 13.55 -14.77
N ASP A 107 -1.42 12.38 -14.53
CA ASP A 107 -2.85 12.17 -14.27
C ASP A 107 -3.26 12.55 -12.82
N GLY A 108 -2.30 12.98 -11.99
CA GLY A 108 -2.52 13.52 -10.65
C GLY A 108 -2.52 12.48 -9.54
N HIS A 109 -2.17 11.22 -9.83
CA HIS A 109 -2.06 10.16 -8.83
C HIS A 109 -0.75 10.27 -8.03
N GLU A 110 -0.70 9.62 -6.88
CA GLU A 110 0.50 9.53 -6.06
C GLU A 110 1.38 8.35 -6.48
N ILE A 111 2.71 8.50 -6.34
CA ILE A 111 3.66 7.38 -6.33
C ILE A 111 4.34 7.31 -4.96
N GLY A 112 4.17 6.17 -4.28
CA GLY A 112 4.82 5.82 -3.01
C GLY A 112 5.94 4.79 -3.19
N LEU A 113 6.84 4.69 -2.20
CA LEU A 113 7.94 3.72 -2.19
C LEU A 113 7.40 2.30 -2.00
N HIS A 114 7.96 1.34 -2.75
CA HIS A 114 7.67 -0.08 -2.60
C HIS A 114 8.92 -0.96 -2.75
N GLY A 115 10.00 -0.55 -2.07
CA GLY A 115 11.31 -1.20 -2.17
C GLY A 115 12.04 -0.94 -3.49
N TRP A 116 13.19 -1.60 -3.66
CA TRP A 116 13.99 -1.50 -4.87
C TRP A 116 13.49 -2.44 -5.96
N ILE A 117 13.39 -3.73 -5.66
CA ILE A 117 13.01 -4.83 -6.54
C ILE A 117 11.93 -5.72 -5.90
N HIS A 118 11.16 -5.19 -4.96
CA HIS A 118 10.15 -5.92 -4.20
C HIS A 118 10.76 -7.05 -3.32
N GLU A 119 11.96 -6.80 -2.82
CA GLU A 119 12.72 -7.67 -1.91
C GLU A 119 11.97 -7.96 -0.60
N VAL A 120 12.26 -9.10 0.04
CA VAL A 120 11.66 -9.44 1.35
C VAL A 120 12.43 -8.71 2.44
N ASN A 121 12.00 -7.48 2.75
CA ASN A 121 12.68 -6.54 3.64
C ASN A 121 13.13 -7.17 4.96
N SER A 122 12.26 -7.94 5.61
CA SER A 122 12.53 -8.57 6.91
C SER A 122 13.64 -9.62 6.92
N THR A 123 14.17 -10.00 5.75
CA THR A 123 15.31 -10.92 5.60
C THR A 123 16.65 -10.23 5.31
N LEU A 124 16.65 -8.90 5.13
CA LEU A 124 17.83 -8.16 4.73
C LEU A 124 18.63 -7.65 5.94
N PRO A 125 19.97 -7.55 5.81
CA PRO A 125 20.76 -6.73 6.72
C PRO A 125 20.33 -5.26 6.65
N GLU A 126 20.32 -4.57 7.80
CA GLU A 126 19.92 -3.16 7.92
C GLU A 126 20.62 -2.25 6.90
N GLU A 127 21.94 -2.41 6.74
CA GLU A 127 22.73 -1.59 5.81
C GLU A 127 22.29 -1.75 4.34
N VAL A 128 21.86 -2.95 3.97
CA VAL A 128 21.38 -3.27 2.61
C VAL A 128 19.98 -2.70 2.42
N GLU A 129 19.07 -2.97 3.36
CA GLU A 129 17.71 -2.43 3.32
C GLU A 129 17.71 -0.90 3.23
N ARG A 130 18.58 -0.27 4.03
CA ARG A 130 18.77 1.18 4.00
C ARG A 130 19.23 1.67 2.63
N ASP A 131 20.28 1.08 2.06
CA ASP A 131 20.74 1.46 0.71
C ASP A 131 19.61 1.34 -0.32
N LEU A 132 18.88 0.22 -0.32
CA LEU A 132 17.81 -0.06 -1.26
C LEU A 132 16.68 0.96 -1.17
N HIS A 133 16.23 1.32 0.04
CA HIS A 133 15.16 2.32 0.21
C HIS A 133 15.59 3.73 -0.20
N PHE A 134 16.79 4.17 0.17
CA PHE A 134 17.31 5.48 -0.26
C PHE A 134 17.48 5.53 -1.78
N ARG A 135 18.07 4.49 -2.36
CA ARG A 135 18.25 4.37 -3.81
C ARG A 135 16.90 4.32 -4.54
N ALA A 136 15.90 3.64 -3.99
CA ALA A 136 14.56 3.59 -4.54
C ALA A 136 13.93 4.99 -4.56
N ALA A 137 14.02 5.72 -3.46
CA ALA A 137 13.48 7.08 -3.36
C ALA A 137 14.12 8.04 -4.37
N ASP A 138 15.45 8.04 -4.47
CA ASP A 138 16.19 8.87 -5.44
C ASP A 138 15.86 8.50 -6.89
N THR A 139 15.65 7.20 -7.15
CA THR A 139 15.32 6.70 -8.49
C THR A 139 13.92 7.09 -8.91
N LEU A 140 12.93 6.94 -8.05
CA LEU A 140 11.56 7.36 -8.34
C LEU A 140 11.51 8.87 -8.56
N GLU A 141 12.09 9.67 -7.66
CA GLU A 141 12.16 11.13 -7.80
C GLU A 141 12.80 11.57 -9.12
N LYS A 142 13.90 10.91 -9.53
CA LYS A 142 14.55 11.21 -10.82
C LYS A 142 13.64 10.91 -12.02
N ILE A 143 12.80 9.88 -11.96
CA ILE A 143 11.92 9.48 -13.06
C ILE A 143 10.68 10.38 -13.13
N THR A 144 10.11 10.69 -11.97
CA THR A 144 8.80 11.34 -11.82
C THR A 144 8.88 12.86 -11.61
N GLY A 145 10.01 13.36 -11.13
CA GLY A 145 10.17 14.73 -10.65
C GLY A 145 9.52 15.00 -9.29
N VAL A 146 9.01 13.97 -8.60
CA VAL A 146 8.30 14.08 -7.33
C VAL A 146 8.92 13.13 -6.31
N ARG A 147 9.38 13.68 -5.18
CA ARG A 147 9.86 12.89 -4.04
C ARG A 147 8.68 12.17 -3.41
N ALA A 148 8.76 10.84 -3.29
CA ALA A 148 7.79 10.06 -2.55
C ALA A 148 7.81 10.46 -1.06
N VAL A 149 6.63 10.68 -0.47
CA VAL A 149 6.47 11.06 0.94
C VAL A 149 5.99 9.93 1.82
N GLY A 150 5.67 8.77 1.24
CA GLY A 150 5.35 7.59 2.02
C GLY A 150 5.74 6.29 1.34
N MET A 151 5.56 5.23 2.10
CA MET A 151 6.02 3.89 1.75
C MET A 151 4.97 2.84 2.09
N ARG A 152 5.06 1.75 1.35
CA ARG A 152 4.51 0.46 1.71
C ARG A 152 5.63 -0.53 1.53
N THR A 153 6.03 -1.28 2.55
CA THR A 153 7.08 -2.29 2.37
C THR A 153 6.56 -3.45 1.53
N PRO A 154 7.37 -4.03 0.63
CA PRO A 154 7.04 -5.30 -0.01
C PRO A 154 6.64 -6.35 1.02
N SER A 155 5.61 -7.13 0.71
CA SER A 155 5.06 -8.16 1.61
C SER A 155 4.49 -7.64 2.95
N TRP A 156 4.27 -6.32 3.10
CA TRP A 156 3.67 -5.70 4.29
C TRP A 156 4.36 -6.10 5.59
N ASP A 157 5.69 -6.13 5.58
CA ASP A 157 6.47 -6.57 6.73
C ASP A 157 7.67 -5.67 6.96
N PHE A 158 7.90 -5.38 8.24
CA PHE A 158 9.03 -4.60 8.69
C PHE A 158 10.17 -5.54 9.08
N SER A 159 11.38 -5.16 8.71
CA SER A 159 12.56 -5.57 9.46
C SER A 159 12.65 -4.76 10.77
N PRO A 160 13.50 -5.17 11.73
CA PRO A 160 13.80 -4.35 12.90
C PRO A 160 14.36 -2.94 12.58
N ALA A 161 14.85 -2.71 11.36
CA ALA A 161 15.44 -1.43 10.95
C ALA A 161 14.50 -0.56 10.10
N THR A 162 13.40 -1.11 9.56
CA THR A 162 12.56 -0.40 8.58
C THR A 162 12.07 0.95 9.13
N LEU A 163 11.51 1.00 10.33
CA LEU A 163 10.97 2.25 10.90
C LEU A 163 12.07 3.31 11.10
N LYS A 164 13.26 2.91 11.54
CA LYS A 164 14.41 3.80 11.64
C LYS A 164 14.78 4.37 10.26
N ILE A 165 14.81 3.53 9.23
CA ILE A 165 15.11 3.95 7.84
C ILE A 165 14.05 4.94 7.33
N GLN A 166 12.77 4.71 7.63
CA GLN A 166 11.69 5.63 7.27
C GLN A 166 11.86 7.01 7.91
N ARG A 167 12.28 7.06 9.18
CA ARG A 167 12.60 8.33 9.88
C ARG A 167 13.79 9.04 9.23
N GLU A 168 14.84 8.31 8.86
CA GLU A 168 16.00 8.89 8.16
C GLU A 168 15.64 9.44 6.77
N LEU A 169 14.69 8.81 6.08
CA LEU A 169 14.16 9.28 4.80
C LEU A 169 13.24 10.50 4.94
N GLY A 170 12.76 10.79 6.15
CA GLY A 170 11.80 11.87 6.41
C GLY A 170 10.42 11.58 5.81
N LEU A 171 9.99 10.31 5.81
CA LEU A 171 8.67 9.94 5.32
C LEU A 171 7.57 10.49 6.23
N LEU A 172 6.48 10.94 5.61
CA LEU A 172 5.26 11.37 6.27
C LEU A 172 4.45 10.17 6.77
N TYR A 173 4.43 9.07 6.00
CA TYR A 173 3.57 7.94 6.29
C TYR A 173 4.14 6.59 5.85
N ASP A 174 3.66 5.54 6.50
CA ASP A 174 3.78 4.14 6.06
C ASP A 174 2.37 3.52 5.93
N SER A 175 2.25 2.47 5.12
CA SER A 175 1.01 1.73 4.92
C SER A 175 1.30 0.23 4.77
N SER A 176 1.84 -0.37 5.82
CA SER A 176 2.29 -1.78 5.84
C SER A 176 1.84 -2.53 7.08
N LEU A 177 1.45 -1.85 8.16
CA LEU A 177 1.08 -2.46 9.43
C LEU A 177 -0.44 -2.53 9.61
N MET A 178 -0.89 -3.40 10.51
CA MET A 178 -2.30 -3.82 10.59
C MET A 178 -2.91 -3.66 12.00
N ALA A 179 -2.40 -2.73 12.79
CA ALA A 179 -2.77 -2.64 14.20
C ALA A 179 -4.12 -1.93 14.46
N ASP A 180 -4.73 -1.32 13.45
CA ASP A 180 -5.98 -0.56 13.57
C ASP A 180 -6.73 -0.54 12.22
N ASN A 181 -7.97 -0.06 12.20
CA ASN A 181 -8.75 0.22 10.98
C ASN A 181 -8.49 1.64 10.45
N ASP A 182 -8.13 2.56 11.35
CA ASP A 182 -7.98 3.98 11.08
C ASP A 182 -6.52 4.45 11.26
N PRO A 183 -6.15 5.65 10.73
CA PRO A 183 -4.79 6.16 10.87
C PRO A 183 -4.33 6.26 12.32
N TYR A 184 -3.06 5.94 12.58
CA TYR A 184 -2.45 6.06 13.91
C TYR A 184 -0.97 6.46 13.81
N GLU A 185 -0.37 6.91 14.91
CA GLU A 185 1.04 7.29 14.94
C GLU A 185 1.92 6.07 15.22
N LEU A 186 2.97 5.86 14.43
CA LEU A 186 3.95 4.80 14.69
C LEU A 186 4.82 5.16 15.90
N ILE A 187 5.04 4.17 16.77
CA ILE A 187 5.91 4.23 17.93
C ILE A 187 7.13 3.34 17.70
N ASP A 188 8.32 3.91 17.86
CA ASP A 188 9.62 3.25 17.74
C ASP A 188 10.23 3.14 19.13
N GLN A 189 10.31 1.93 19.69
CA GLN A 189 10.85 1.68 21.03
C GLN A 189 10.24 2.56 22.14
N GLY A 190 8.93 2.80 22.06
CA GLY A 190 8.19 3.65 23.00
C GLY A 190 8.22 5.15 22.68
N GLU A 191 8.93 5.58 21.65
CA GLU A 191 8.99 6.97 21.22
C GLU A 191 8.08 7.24 20.02
N ALA A 192 7.32 8.34 20.09
CA ALA A 192 6.49 8.79 18.99
C ALA A 192 7.36 9.26 17.81
N THR A 193 7.09 8.73 16.61
CA THR A 193 7.92 9.00 15.43
C THR A 193 7.47 10.20 14.62
N GLY A 194 6.22 10.65 14.75
CA GLY A 194 5.60 11.60 13.83
C GLY A 194 5.18 11.00 12.49
N ILE A 195 5.42 9.70 12.25
CA ILE A 195 5.02 9.01 11.03
C ILE A 195 3.60 8.49 11.20
N VAL A 196 2.75 8.79 10.22
CA VAL A 196 1.37 8.28 10.15
C VAL A 196 1.40 6.86 9.59
N GLU A 197 0.82 5.90 10.29
CA GLU A 197 0.43 4.63 9.68
C GLU A 197 -0.96 4.77 9.05
N LEU A 198 -1.08 4.33 7.80
CA LEU A 198 -2.36 4.07 7.13
C LEU A 198 -2.55 2.55 7.04
N PRO A 199 -3.29 1.93 7.98
CA PRO A 199 -3.19 0.51 8.17
C PRO A 199 -3.81 -0.31 7.05
N VAL A 200 -3.06 -1.31 6.59
CA VAL A 200 -3.50 -2.33 5.65
C VAL A 200 -4.15 -3.51 6.39
N GLU A 201 -4.77 -4.43 5.65
CA GLU A 201 -5.23 -5.72 6.17
C GLU A 201 -5.43 -6.69 4.98
N TRP A 202 -5.15 -7.99 5.16
CA TRP A 202 -5.11 -9.00 4.08
C TRP A 202 -6.45 -9.26 3.38
N ILE A 203 -7.58 -9.05 4.04
CA ILE A 203 -8.92 -9.13 3.45
C ILE A 203 -9.20 -7.91 2.56
N ARG A 204 -8.51 -6.78 2.77
CA ARG A 204 -8.54 -5.57 1.92
C ARG A 204 -7.43 -5.56 0.87
N ASP A 205 -7.14 -6.74 0.30
CA ASP A 205 -6.17 -6.97 -0.78
C ASP A 205 -6.76 -7.91 -1.84
N ASP A 206 -6.53 -7.64 -3.13
CA ASP A 206 -6.95 -8.51 -4.22
C ASP A 206 -6.07 -9.77 -4.39
N ALA A 207 -4.80 -9.72 -3.96
CA ALA A 207 -3.83 -10.77 -4.19
C ALA A 207 -4.20 -12.10 -3.49
N PRO A 208 -4.61 -12.15 -2.21
CA PRO A 208 -5.00 -13.38 -1.53
C PRO A 208 -6.14 -14.15 -2.21
N TYR A 209 -7.06 -13.44 -2.88
CA TYR A 209 -8.22 -14.06 -3.53
C TYR A 209 -7.92 -14.58 -4.93
N PHE A 210 -7.03 -13.90 -5.65
CA PHE A 210 -6.93 -14.02 -7.09
C PHE A 210 -5.61 -14.60 -7.58
N ASN A 211 -4.60 -14.71 -6.72
CA ASN A 211 -3.31 -15.27 -7.08
C ASN A 211 -3.33 -16.78 -7.22
N MET A 212 -2.45 -17.25 -8.11
CA MET A 212 -2.20 -18.65 -8.39
C MET A 212 -0.70 -18.88 -8.29
N ASN A 213 -0.26 -19.71 -7.35
CA ASN A 213 1.11 -20.20 -7.35
C ASN A 213 1.15 -21.62 -7.94
N ARG A 214 1.60 -21.73 -9.19
CA ARG A 214 1.66 -23.00 -9.95
C ARG A 214 2.29 -24.16 -9.18
N PHE A 215 3.27 -23.88 -8.32
CA PHE A 215 4.06 -24.90 -7.62
C PHE A 215 3.80 -24.98 -6.11
N GLN A 216 2.88 -24.16 -5.57
CA GLN A 216 2.45 -24.21 -4.18
C GLN A 216 0.93 -24.43 -4.10
N ALA A 217 0.37 -24.39 -2.89
CA ALA A 217 -1.04 -24.63 -2.63
C ALA A 217 -1.97 -23.44 -2.98
N LEU A 218 -1.42 -22.22 -3.17
CA LEU A 218 -2.23 -21.02 -3.41
C LEU A 218 -3.01 -21.12 -4.73
N ARG A 219 -4.35 -21.12 -4.65
CA ARG A 219 -5.29 -21.22 -5.77
C ARG A 219 -6.41 -20.20 -5.59
N PRO A 220 -6.88 -19.53 -6.66
CA PRO A 220 -8.05 -18.68 -6.58
C PRO A 220 -9.31 -19.55 -6.52
N TYR A 221 -10.07 -19.45 -5.43
CA TYR A 221 -11.33 -20.18 -5.22
C TYR A 221 -12.52 -19.26 -5.03
N THR A 222 -12.31 -18.03 -4.57
CA THR A 222 -13.37 -17.04 -4.34
C THR A 222 -13.77 -16.40 -5.68
N PRO A 223 -15.06 -16.48 -6.08
CA PRO A 223 -15.49 -15.86 -7.33
C PRO A 223 -15.45 -14.32 -7.21
N PRO A 224 -15.12 -13.58 -8.29
CA PRO A 224 -15.00 -12.13 -8.26
C PRO A 224 -16.16 -11.36 -7.62
N PRO A 225 -17.45 -11.71 -7.83
CA PRO A 225 -18.56 -11.06 -7.13
C PRO A 225 -18.54 -11.22 -5.60
N ALA A 226 -18.03 -12.33 -5.07
CA ALA A 226 -17.89 -12.53 -3.63
C ALA A 226 -16.75 -11.69 -3.05
N VAL A 227 -15.67 -11.47 -3.81
CA VAL A 227 -14.61 -10.53 -3.41
C VAL A 227 -15.14 -9.09 -3.38
N LEU A 228 -15.96 -8.71 -4.36
CA LEU A 228 -16.65 -7.41 -4.33
C LEU A 228 -17.55 -7.25 -3.10
N ASP A 229 -18.29 -8.29 -2.71
CA ASP A 229 -19.13 -8.26 -1.50
C ASP A 229 -18.30 -8.02 -0.24
N ILE A 230 -17.14 -8.67 -0.12
CA ILE A 230 -16.18 -8.44 0.97
C ILE A 230 -15.76 -6.97 0.99
N PHE A 231 -15.29 -6.43 -0.14
CA PHE A 231 -14.83 -5.04 -0.21
C PHE A 231 -15.94 -4.02 0.06
N LYS A 232 -17.18 -4.29 -0.38
CA LYS A 232 -18.34 -3.44 -0.08
C LYS A 232 -18.66 -3.43 1.41
N ARG A 233 -18.59 -4.58 2.09
CA ARG A 233 -18.81 -4.67 3.55
C ARG A 233 -17.75 -3.94 4.34
N GLU A 234 -16.49 -4.08 3.96
CA GLU A 234 -15.37 -3.34 4.56
C GLU A 234 -15.57 -1.82 4.38
N PHE A 235 -15.96 -1.39 3.19
CA PHE A 235 -16.29 0.02 2.94
C PHE A 235 -17.50 0.49 3.77
N ASP A 236 -18.60 -0.27 3.80
CA ASP A 236 -19.81 0.10 4.54
C ASP A 236 -19.52 0.23 6.04
N GLY A 237 -18.71 -0.68 6.60
CA GLY A 237 -18.23 -0.59 7.98
C GLY A 237 -17.42 0.68 8.24
N ALA A 238 -16.41 0.95 7.40
CA ALA A 238 -15.62 2.17 7.50
C ALA A 238 -16.48 3.44 7.38
N TYR A 239 -17.50 3.43 6.50
CA TYR A 239 -18.43 4.54 6.35
C TYR A 239 -19.30 4.76 7.60
N ASP A 240 -19.85 3.69 8.17
CA ASP A 240 -20.69 3.76 9.37
C ASP A 240 -19.89 4.21 10.61
N GLU A 241 -18.59 3.89 10.66
CA GLU A 241 -17.64 4.31 11.71
C GLU A 241 -17.05 5.72 11.49
N GLY A 242 -17.35 6.35 10.36
CA GLY A 242 -16.78 7.63 9.95
C GLY A 242 -15.26 7.58 9.73
N GLY A 243 -14.73 6.41 9.36
CA GLY A 243 -13.30 6.10 9.34
C GLY A 243 -12.67 6.17 7.96
N LEU A 244 -11.60 5.37 7.80
CA LEU A 244 -10.84 5.18 6.58
C LEU A 244 -11.18 3.83 5.93
N PHE A 245 -11.61 3.85 4.67
CA PHE A 245 -11.59 2.68 3.81
C PHE A 245 -10.34 2.71 2.93
N LEU A 246 -9.38 1.82 3.22
CA LEU A 246 -8.15 1.63 2.45
C LEU A 246 -8.20 0.28 1.73
N LEU A 247 -7.95 0.28 0.43
CA LEU A 247 -7.93 -0.93 -0.40
C LEU A 247 -6.64 -1.03 -1.21
N THR A 248 -6.05 -2.22 -1.22
CA THR A 248 -4.89 -2.56 -2.04
C THR A 248 -5.30 -3.48 -3.18
N MET A 249 -4.87 -3.14 -4.39
CA MET A 249 -5.06 -3.96 -5.58
C MET A 249 -3.76 -4.00 -6.37
N HIS A 250 -3.63 -4.97 -7.28
CA HIS A 250 -2.44 -5.04 -8.12
C HIS A 250 -2.84 -4.94 -9.61
N PRO A 251 -2.19 -4.11 -10.45
CA PRO A 251 -2.57 -3.99 -11.86
C PRO A 251 -2.52 -5.32 -12.64
N HIS A 252 -1.56 -6.18 -12.30
CA HIS A 252 -1.40 -7.52 -12.85
C HIS A 252 -2.37 -8.56 -12.22
N VAL A 253 -3.12 -8.16 -11.18
CA VAL A 253 -4.22 -8.92 -10.59
C VAL A 253 -5.55 -8.28 -11.04
N THR A 254 -6.09 -7.25 -10.38
CA THR A 254 -7.40 -6.65 -10.67
C THR A 254 -7.64 -6.24 -12.14
N GLY A 255 -6.59 -5.93 -12.91
CA GLY A 255 -6.70 -5.42 -14.29
C GLY A 255 -7.35 -6.34 -15.34
N TYR A 256 -7.60 -7.60 -14.98
CA TYR A 256 -8.21 -8.60 -15.86
C TYR A 256 -9.72 -8.41 -16.05
N ARG A 257 -10.22 -8.77 -17.25
CA ARG A 257 -11.64 -8.61 -17.62
C ARG A 257 -12.63 -9.23 -16.64
N SER A 258 -12.23 -10.32 -15.97
CA SER A 258 -13.08 -11.05 -15.02
C SER A 258 -13.24 -10.37 -13.66
N ARG A 259 -12.49 -9.30 -13.37
CA ARG A 259 -12.45 -8.69 -12.03
C ARG A 259 -12.24 -7.17 -12.03
N LEU A 260 -11.89 -6.56 -13.16
CA LEU A 260 -11.78 -5.10 -13.29
C LEU A 260 -13.07 -4.38 -12.87
N PHE A 261 -14.23 -5.00 -13.11
CA PHE A 261 -15.53 -4.45 -12.71
C PHE A 261 -15.63 -4.20 -11.20
N ILE A 262 -14.86 -4.91 -10.37
CA ILE A 262 -14.84 -4.74 -8.90
C ILE A 262 -14.45 -3.32 -8.54
N LEU A 263 -13.41 -2.77 -9.18
CA LEU A 263 -12.96 -1.40 -8.94
C LEU A 263 -14.06 -0.39 -9.24
N GLU A 264 -14.66 -0.48 -10.43
CA GLU A 264 -15.71 0.44 -10.86
C GLU A 264 -16.96 0.34 -9.98
N GLU A 265 -17.45 -0.86 -9.70
CA GLU A 265 -18.63 -1.06 -8.87
C GLU A 265 -18.41 -0.64 -7.41
N LEU A 266 -17.20 -0.79 -6.88
CA LEU A 266 -16.88 -0.35 -5.52
C LEU A 266 -16.85 1.19 -5.42
N ILE A 267 -16.26 1.87 -6.40
CA ILE A 267 -16.27 3.34 -6.46
C ILE A 267 -17.71 3.85 -6.55
N GLN A 268 -18.53 3.25 -7.43
CA GLN A 268 -19.93 3.62 -7.60
C GLN A 268 -20.75 3.36 -6.35
N HIS A 269 -20.50 2.23 -5.66
CA HIS A 269 -21.12 1.93 -4.37
C HIS A 269 -20.77 2.98 -3.32
N ALA A 270 -19.50 3.36 -3.20
CA ALA A 270 -19.06 4.37 -2.24
C ALA A 270 -19.68 5.75 -2.52
N LYS A 271 -19.74 6.17 -3.78
CA LYS A 271 -20.41 7.42 -4.19
C LYS A 271 -21.92 7.39 -3.93
N ALA A 272 -22.56 6.24 -4.12
CA ALA A 272 -23.99 6.08 -3.87
C ALA A 272 -24.32 6.04 -2.37
N ARG A 273 -23.38 5.58 -1.53
CA ARG A 273 -23.56 5.51 -0.07
C ARG A 273 -23.66 6.89 0.56
N GLY A 274 -22.86 7.85 0.10
CA GLY A 274 -22.93 9.23 0.56
C GLY A 274 -21.64 10.02 0.37
N ASN A 275 -21.43 11.03 1.22
CA ASN A 275 -20.31 11.95 1.10
C ASN A 275 -19.00 11.28 1.51
N CYS A 276 -18.20 10.86 0.52
CA CYS A 276 -16.88 10.25 0.72
C CYS A 276 -15.78 11.16 0.18
N TRP A 277 -14.65 11.23 0.89
CA TRP A 277 -13.46 11.90 0.43
C TRP A 277 -12.52 10.89 -0.23
N PHE A 278 -12.55 10.81 -1.56
CA PHE A 278 -11.58 10.06 -2.33
C PHE A 278 -10.27 10.85 -2.42
N ALA A 279 -9.19 10.26 -1.91
CA ALA A 279 -7.89 10.94 -1.84
C ALA A 279 -6.73 9.97 -1.95
N THR A 280 -5.56 10.51 -2.23
CA THR A 280 -4.30 9.76 -2.15
C THR A 280 -3.93 9.48 -0.69
N HIS A 281 -3.09 8.47 -0.46
CA HIS A 281 -2.53 8.15 0.85
C HIS A 281 -1.75 9.35 1.42
N ALA A 282 -0.92 10.02 0.61
CA ALA A 282 -0.24 11.26 1.01
C ALA A 282 -1.20 12.34 1.53
N GLU A 283 -2.35 12.53 0.87
CA GLU A 283 -3.32 13.55 1.29
C GLU A 283 -4.00 13.20 2.60
N ILE A 284 -4.38 11.93 2.76
CA ILE A 284 -4.99 11.44 4.01
C ILE A 284 -3.99 11.56 5.15
N ALA A 285 -2.76 11.07 4.95
CA ALA A 285 -1.70 11.17 5.95
C ALA A 285 -1.39 12.62 6.31
N ALA A 286 -1.26 13.51 5.32
CA ALA A 286 -1.00 14.94 5.55
C ALA A 286 -2.13 15.60 6.33
N HIS A 287 -3.38 15.27 6.03
CA HIS A 287 -4.55 15.76 6.77
C HIS A 287 -4.54 15.27 8.22
N CYS A 288 -4.35 13.96 8.43
CA CYS A 288 -4.26 13.38 9.78
C CYS A 288 -3.11 13.97 10.60
N ALA A 289 -1.92 14.09 10.00
CA ALA A 289 -0.74 14.69 10.64
C ALA A 289 -1.00 16.14 11.06
N LYS A 290 -1.59 16.94 10.16
CA LYS A 290 -1.93 18.34 10.43
C LYS A 290 -2.97 18.47 11.56
N GLU A 291 -4.05 17.71 11.51
CA GLU A 291 -5.11 17.75 12.54
C GLU A 291 -4.61 17.28 13.92
N ALA A 292 -3.65 16.35 13.93
CA ALA A 292 -3.03 15.84 15.16
C ALA A 292 -1.84 16.68 15.66
N GLY A 293 -1.45 17.73 14.93
CA GLY A 293 -0.31 18.59 15.25
C GLY A 293 1.04 17.86 15.23
N LEU A 294 1.20 16.87 14.34
CA LEU A 294 2.50 16.27 14.07
C LEU A 294 3.42 17.31 13.41
N ARG A 295 4.72 17.22 13.72
CA ARG A 295 5.74 18.18 13.25
C ARG A 295 6.20 17.89 11.85
#